data_AF-A0A5Y4CKS1-F1
#
_entry.id   AF-A0A5Y4CKS1-F1
#
_cell.length_a   1.000
_cell.length_b   1.000
_cell.length_c   1.000
_cell.angle_alpha   90.00
_cell.angle_beta   90.00
_cell.angle_gamma   90.00
#
_symmetry.space_group_name_H-M   'P 1'
#
loop_
_entity.id
_entity.type
_entity.pdbx_description
1 polymer ?
#
loop_
_entity_poly.entity_id
_entity_poly.type
_entity_poly.pdbx_seq_one_letter_code
_entity_poly.pdbx_strand_id
1 'polypeptide(L)' 'MPHKKVALQLIEETLKELESQKGSLLSAIQKLQRAADIINDNDKKIWCAIQLGDEKYTRLLTEFLSFLQENKSDKKSD' A
#
# COMPACT_ATOMS: atom_id res chain seq x y z
N MET A 1 -12.87 -23.74 -9.80
CA MET A 1 -12.34 -22.65 -8.93
C MET A 1 -11.20 -21.89 -9.63
N PRO A 2 -11.46 -21.18 -10.74
CA PRO A 2 -10.40 -20.46 -11.48
C PRO A 2 -9.84 -19.25 -10.71
N HIS A 3 -10.69 -18.52 -9.99
CA HIS A 3 -10.30 -17.29 -9.27
C HIS A 3 -9.23 -17.51 -8.18
N LYS A 4 -9.35 -18.59 -7.40
CA LYS A 4 -8.34 -18.91 -6.36
C LYS A 4 -6.97 -19.24 -6.93
N LYS A 5 -6.91 -19.90 -8.10
CA LYS A 5 -5.65 -20.23 -8.78
C LYS A 5 -4.96 -18.97 -9.30
N VAL A 6 -5.72 -18.03 -9.85
CA VAL A 6 -5.19 -16.73 -10.31
C VAL A 6 -4.68 -15.89 -9.14
N ALA A 7 -5.43 -15.83 -8.04
CA ALA A 7 -4.99 -15.10 -6.84
C ALA A 7 -3.70 -15.69 -6.26
N LEU A 8 -3.57 -17.03 -6.22
CA LEU A 8 -2.34 -17.69 -5.76
C LEU A 8 -1.15 -17.36 -6.67
N GLN A 9 -1.33 -17.41 -7.99
CA GLN A 9 -0.28 -17.04 -8.95
C GLN A 9 0.19 -15.59 -8.75
N LEU A 10 -0.72 -14.64 -8.54
CA LEU A 10 -0.38 -13.25 -8.27
C LEU A 10 0.43 -13.09 -6.98
N ILE A 11 0.13 -13.87 -5.94
CA ILE A 11 0.91 -13.88 -4.69
C ILE A 11 2.32 -14.44 -4.94
N GLU A 12 2.46 -15.52 -5.70
CA GLU A 12 3.77 -16.07 -6.06
C GLU A 12 4.63 -15.08 -6.85
N GLU A 13 4.02 -14.36 -7.80
CA GLU A 13 4.69 -13.29 -8.55
C GLU A 13 5.09 -12.12 -7.64
N THR A 14 4.25 -11.77 -6.66
CA THR A 14 4.54 -10.74 -5.66
C THR A 14 5.76 -11.11 -4.82
N LEU A 15 5.83 -12.36 -4.33
CA LEU A 15 6.96 -12.86 -3.53
C LEU A 15 8.26 -12.86 -4.34
N LYS A 16 8.24 -13.38 -5.57
CA LYS A 16 9.40 -13.35 -6.48
C LYS A 16 9.91 -11.95 -6.72
N GLU A 17 9.00 -10.98 -6.84
CA GLU A 17 9.38 -9.59 -7.04
C GLU A 17 10.03 -9.00 -5.79
N LEU A 18 9.48 -9.26 -4.60
CA LEU A 18 10.06 -8.79 -3.33
C LEU A 18 11.42 -9.43 -3.00
N GLU A 19 11.66 -10.66 -3.43
CA GLU A 19 12.94 -11.36 -3.25
C GLU A 19 14.02 -10.92 -4.26
N SER A 20 13.63 -10.26 -5.35
CA SER A 20 14.56 -9.79 -6.37
C SER A 20 15.21 -8.47 -5.96
N GLN A 21 16.55 -8.39 -6.07
CA GLN A 21 17.29 -7.14 -5.87
C GLN A 21 16.84 -5.99 -6.80
N LYS A 22 16.24 -6.32 -7.94
CA LYS A 22 15.71 -5.34 -8.92
C LYS A 22 14.19 -5.26 -8.90
N GLY A 23 13.55 -5.91 -7.93
CA GLY A 23 12.10 -5.92 -7.81
C GLY A 23 11.53 -4.58 -7.44
N SER A 24 10.29 -4.32 -7.86
CA SER A 24 9.57 -3.11 -7.51
C SER A 24 8.59 -3.38 -6.38
N LEU A 25 8.80 -2.72 -5.23
CA LEU A 25 7.85 -2.75 -4.11
C LEU A 25 6.46 -2.25 -4.56
N LEU A 26 6.41 -1.22 -5.41
CA LEU A 26 5.15 -0.70 -5.95
C LEU A 26 4.40 -1.77 -6.76
N SER A 27 5.11 -2.45 -7.65
CA SER A 27 4.56 -3.56 -8.47
C SER A 27 4.05 -4.70 -7.59
N ALA A 28 4.80 -5.06 -6.55
CA ALA A 28 4.40 -6.08 -5.58
C ALA A 28 3.10 -5.68 -4.85
N ILE A 29 2.98 -4.44 -4.38
CA ILE A 29 1.77 -3.93 -3.69
C ILE A 29 0.56 -3.94 -4.65
N GLN A 30 0.74 -3.55 -5.92
CA GLN A 30 -0.33 -3.59 -6.92
C GLN A 30 -0.82 -5.03 -7.20
N LYS A 31 0.10 -5.99 -7.32
CA LYS A 31 -0.26 -7.41 -7.51
C LYS A 31 -0.99 -7.98 -6.29
N LEU A 32 -0.52 -7.66 -5.08
CA LEU A 32 -1.18 -8.04 -3.84
C LEU A 32 -2.60 -7.47 -3.74
N GLN A 33 -2.79 -6.20 -4.11
CA GLN A 33 -4.11 -5.57 -4.11
C GLN A 33 -5.08 -6.31 -5.04
N ARG A 34 -4.63 -6.72 -6.24
CA ARG A 34 -5.42 -7.51 -7.19
C ARG A 34 -5.75 -8.89 -6.66
N ALA A 35 -4.79 -9.56 -6.02
CA ALA A 35 -5.03 -10.87 -5.40
C ALA A 35 -6.08 -10.76 -4.29
N ALA A 36 -5.96 -9.76 -3.40
CA ALA A 36 -6.91 -9.49 -2.32
C ALA A 36 -8.32 -9.20 -2.86
N ASP A 37 -8.44 -8.44 -3.94
CA ASP A 37 -9.72 -8.16 -4.60
C ASP A 37 -10.39 -9.43 -5.13
N ILE A 38 -9.63 -10.32 -5.79
CA ILE A 38 -10.14 -11.59 -6.34
C ILE A 38 -10.72 -12.51 -5.25
N ILE A 39 -10.15 -12.49 -4.04
CA ILE A 39 -10.61 -13.31 -2.91
C ILE A 39 -11.54 -12.57 -1.96
N ASN A 40 -11.95 -11.34 -2.29
CA ASN A 40 -12.79 -10.47 -1.46
C ASN A 40 -12.20 -10.18 -0.06
N ASP A 41 -10.88 -10.07 0.03
CA ASP A 41 -10.16 -9.69 1.26
C ASP A 41 -10.05 -8.16 1.34
N ASN A 42 -11.13 -7.54 1.84
CA ASN A 42 -11.25 -6.09 1.87
C ASN A 42 -10.19 -5.40 2.74
N ASP A 43 -9.80 -6.01 3.86
CA ASP A 43 -8.81 -5.42 4.78
C ASP A 43 -7.45 -5.27 4.07
N LYS A 44 -7.01 -6.31 3.36
CA LYS A 44 -5.74 -6.27 2.61
C LYS A 44 -5.84 -5.36 1.40
N LYS A 45 -6.99 -5.32 0.72
CA LYS A 45 -7.24 -4.37 -0.37
C LYS A 45 -7.14 -2.91 0.09
N ILE A 46 -7.71 -2.58 1.24
CA ILE A 46 -7.64 -1.24 1.85
C ILE A 46 -6.22 -0.92 2.28
N TRP A 47 -5.54 -1.88 2.92
CA TRP A 47 -4.14 -1.71 3.31
C TRP A 47 -3.26 -1.37 2.09
N CYS A 48 -3.41 -2.11 0.99
CA CYS A 48 -2.70 -1.80 -0.26
C CYS A 48 -3.06 -0.41 -0.81
N ALA A 49 -4.33 -0.02 -0.78
CA ALA A 49 -4.76 1.30 -1.25
C ALA A 49 -4.09 2.44 -0.45
N ILE A 50 -3.96 2.29 0.87
CA ILE A 50 -3.22 3.24 1.71
C ILE A 50 -1.75 3.33 1.28
N GLN A 51 -1.07 2.19 1.07
CA GLN A 51 0.33 2.17 0.62
C GLN A 51 0.51 2.80 -0.77
N LEU A 52 -0.50 2.70 -1.63
CA LEU A 52 -0.50 3.28 -2.97
C LEU A 52 -0.90 4.76 -3.00
N GLY A 53 -1.17 5.36 -1.84
CA GLY A 53 -1.51 6.79 -1.77
C GLY A 53 -2.95 7.12 -2.15
N ASP A 54 -3.87 6.16 -2.15
CA ASP A 54 -5.28 6.42 -2.48
C ASP A 54 -5.88 7.47 -1.54
N GLU A 55 -6.24 8.63 -2.11
CA GLU A 55 -6.74 9.80 -1.40
C GLU A 55 -7.95 9.52 -0.53
N LYS A 56 -8.75 8.49 -0.89
CA LYS A 56 -9.88 8.05 -0.06
C LYS A 56 -9.44 7.72 1.37
N TYR A 57 -8.23 7.20 1.54
CA TYR A 57 -7.69 6.79 2.83
C TYR A 57 -6.53 7.67 3.30
N THR A 58 -5.80 8.33 2.39
CA THR A 58 -4.60 9.09 2.75
C THR A 58 -4.83 10.59 2.90
N ARG A 59 -5.89 11.17 2.31
CA ARG A 59 -6.10 12.63 2.32
C ARG A 59 -6.06 13.22 3.72
N LEU A 60 -6.85 12.68 4.65
CA LEU A 60 -6.90 13.16 6.03
C LEU A 60 -5.56 13.00 6.77
N LEU A 61 -4.80 11.93 6.47
CA LEU A 61 -3.47 11.73 7.04
C LEU A 61 -2.49 12.78 6.51
N THR A 62 -2.56 13.09 5.22
CA THR A 62 -1.75 14.13 4.58
C THR A 62 -2.08 15.50 5.15
N GLU A 63 -3.37 15.86 5.22
CA GLU A 63 -3.84 17.13 5.81
C GLU A 63 -3.35 17.27 7.27
N PHE A 64 -3.44 16.19 8.06
CA PHE A 64 -2.95 16.18 9.43
C PHE A 64 -1.43 16.34 9.52
N LEU A 65 -0.67 15.65 8.68
CA LEU A 65 0.79 15.79 8.60
C LEU A 65 1.20 17.22 8.22
N SER A 66 0.54 17.84 7.24
CA SER A 66 0.77 19.23 6.86
C SER A 66 0.48 20.18 8.02
N PHE A 67 -0.65 20.02 8.69
CA PHE A 67 -0.98 20.79 9.89
C PHE A 67 0.11 20.68 10.96
N LEU A 68 0.61 19.47 11.25
CA LEU A 68 1.69 19.27 12.23
C LEU A 68 3.01 19.92 11.80
N GLN A 69 3.34 19.94 10.51
CA GLN A 69 4.55 20.56 10.00
C GLN A 69 4.49 22.08 10.11
N GLU A 70 3.35 22.68 9.77
CA GLU A 70 3.11 24.13 9.86
C GLU A 70 3.10 24.61 11.32
N ASN A 71 2.65 23.76 12.25
CA ASN A 71 2.54 24.07 13.67
C ASN A 71 3.66 23.45 14.52
N LYS A 72 4.73 22.93 13.89
CA LYS A 72 5.97 22.59 14.62
C LYS A 72 6.58 23.90 15.11
N SER A 73 6.29 24.24 16.36
CA SER A 73 6.88 25.35 17.09
C SER A 73 8.39 25.43 16.84
N ASP A 74 8.87 26.59 16.44
CA ASP A 74 10.27 27.01 16.56
C ASP A 74 10.73 26.81 18.01
N LYS A 75 11.13 25.59 18.37
CA LYS A 75 12.11 25.39 19.44
C LYS A 75 13.49 25.59 18.83
N LYS A 76 13.75 26.80 18.33
CA LYS A 76 15.08 27.40 18.51
C LYS A 76 15.14 27.81 19.98
N SER A 77 15.43 26.84 20.82
CA SER A 77 15.99 27.11 22.14
C SER A 77 17.41 27.65 21.92
N ASP A 78 17.66 28.78 22.57
CA ASP A 78 18.88 29.62 22.66
C ASP A 78 20.23 28.93 22.40
#